data_AF-A0A5E4DCL2-F1
#
_entry.id   AF-A0A5E4DCL2-F1
#
_cell.length_a   1.000
_cell.length_b   1.000
_cell.length_c   1.000
_cell.angle_alpha   90.00
_cell.angle_beta   90.00
_cell.angle_gamma   90.00
#
_symmetry.space_group_name_H-M   'P 1'
#
loop_
_entity.id
_entity.type
_entity.pdbx_description
1 polymer ?
#
loop_
_entity_poly.entity_id
_entity_poly.type
_entity_poly.pdbx_seq_one_letter_code
_entity_poly.pdbx_strand_id
1 'polypeptide(L)' 'MPESNLAERNDRSEEQVSGAKVIAQALKTQNVEYMFGVVGIPVTEIAIAAQELGIRYIGMRNEQA' A
#
# COMPACT_ATOMS: atom_id res chain seq x y z
N MET A 1 -30.43 -30.34 -2.73
CA MET A 1 -29.09 -29.82 -3.06
C MET A 1 -29.25 -28.91 -4.27
N PRO A 2 -29.24 -27.57 -4.13
CA PRO A 2 -29.22 -26.69 -5.28
C PRO A 2 -27.78 -26.33 -5.66
N GLU A 3 -27.54 -26.39 -6.95
CA GLU A 3 -26.28 -26.19 -7.63
C GLU A 3 -25.88 -24.71 -7.70
N SER A 4 -24.56 -24.51 -7.75
CA SER A 4 -23.85 -23.40 -8.38
C SER A 4 -24.37 -21.98 -8.11
N ASN A 5 -23.89 -21.39 -7.01
CA ASN A 5 -23.68 -19.95 -6.93
C ASN A 5 -22.17 -19.69 -6.93
N LEU A 6 -21.47 -20.17 -7.96
CA LEU A 6 -20.11 -19.70 -8.23
C LEU A 6 -20.27 -18.36 -8.94
N ALA A 7 -20.43 -17.32 -8.13
CA ALA A 7 -20.57 -15.94 -8.57
C ALA A 7 -19.58 -15.68 -9.72
N GLU A 8 -20.11 -15.18 -10.84
CA GLU A 8 -19.37 -14.73 -11.99
C GLU A 8 -18.18 -13.88 -11.50
N ARG A 9 -16.98 -14.48 -11.46
CA ARG A 9 -15.75 -13.74 -11.24
C ARG A 9 -15.56 -12.96 -12.51
N ASN A 10 -16.08 -11.74 -12.48
CA ASN A 10 -15.93 -10.74 -13.53
C ASN A 10 -14.44 -10.68 -13.88
N ASP A 11 -14.06 -11.24 -15.03
CA ASP A 11 -12.71 -11.17 -15.61
C ASP A 11 -12.49 -9.75 -16.13
N ARG A 12 -12.59 -8.79 -15.21
CA ARG A 12 -11.98 -7.49 -15.42
C ARG A 12 -10.52 -7.81 -15.52
N SER A 13 -9.88 -7.51 -16.65
CA SER A 13 -8.43 -7.44 -16.76
C SER A 13 -7.89 -6.82 -15.48
N GLU A 14 -7.38 -7.65 -14.57
CA GLU A 14 -6.95 -7.20 -13.25
C GLU A 14 -5.75 -6.30 -13.50
N GLU A 15 -6.00 -4.98 -13.52
CA GLU A 15 -4.94 -4.00 -13.64
C GLU A 15 -3.95 -4.31 -12.52
N GLN A 16 -2.74 -4.71 -12.90
CA GLN A 16 -1.75 -5.19 -11.96
C GLN A 16 -1.37 -4.02 -11.05
N VAL A 17 -1.80 -4.10 -9.79
CA VAL A 17 -1.47 -3.10 -8.76
C VAL A 17 -0.16 -3.51 -8.09
N SER A 18 0.78 -2.58 -7.94
CA SER A 18 2.03 -2.86 -7.24
C SER A 18 1.79 -3.10 -5.74
N GLY A 19 2.61 -3.97 -5.12
CA GLY A 19 2.53 -4.22 -3.68
C GLY A 19 2.70 -2.95 -2.84
N ALA A 20 3.54 -2.01 -3.29
CA ALA A 20 3.71 -0.71 -2.64
C ALA A 20 2.41 0.10 -2.58
N LYS A 21 1.64 0.12 -3.68
CA LYS A 21 0.32 0.80 -3.72
C LYS A 21 -0.68 0.13 -2.80
N VAL A 22 -0.68 -1.20 -2.72
CA VAL A 22 -1.54 -1.95 -1.79
C VAL A 22 -1.23 -1.58 -0.34
N ILE A 23 0.05 -1.54 0.04
CA ILE A 23 0.48 -1.15 1.40
C ILE A 23 0.07 0.30 1.69
N ALA A 24 0.38 1.23 0.79
CA ALA A 24 0.06 2.65 0.96
C ALA A 24 -1.46 2.87 1.13
N GLN A 25 -2.28 2.18 0.33
CA GLN A 25 -3.73 2.27 0.42
C GLN A 25 -4.26 1.68 1.72
N ALA A 26 -3.70 0.56 2.18
CA ALA A 26 -4.06 -0.04 3.46
C ALA A 26 -3.77 0.90 4.63
N LEU A 27 -2.59 1.54 4.63
CA LEU A 27 -2.21 2.53 5.65
C LEU A 27 -3.15 3.74 5.63
N LYS A 28 -3.46 4.26 4.43
CA LYS A 28 -4.38 5.39 4.28
C LYS A 28 -5.78 5.08 4.81
N THR A 29 -6.30 3.89 4.53
CA THR A 29 -7.63 3.44 5.02
C THR A 29 -7.68 3.38 6.55
N GLN A 30 -6.54 3.16 7.21
CA GLN A 30 -6.43 3.19 8.67
C GLN A 30 -6.17 4.59 9.24
N ASN A 31 -6.30 5.64 8.42
CA ASN A 31 -6.04 7.03 8.78
C ASN A 31 -4.61 7.29 9.25
N VAL A 32 -3.64 6.54 8.73
CA VAL A 32 -2.22 6.84 8.97
C VAL A 32 -1.87 8.15 8.27
N GLU A 33 -1.43 9.14 9.04
CA GLU A 33 -1.05 10.47 8.54
C GLU A 33 0.48 10.65 8.43
N TYR A 34 1.24 9.91 9.23
CA TYR A 34 2.70 10.05 9.35
C TYR A 34 3.39 8.69 9.25
N MET A 35 4.51 8.65 8.54
CA MET A 35 5.44 7.52 8.53
C MET A 35 6.84 7.99 8.90
N PHE A 36 7.52 7.20 9.73
CA PHE A 36 8.89 7.45 10.15
C PHE A 36 9.76 6.31 9.64
N GLY A 37 10.94 6.61 9.12
CA GLY A 37 11.87 5.56 8.73
C GLY A 37 13.15 6.08 8.10
N VAL A 38 13.98 5.13 7.69
CA VAL A 38 15.18 5.38 6.90
C VAL A 38 14.90 5.00 5.46
N VAL A 39 15.10 5.94 4.52
CA VAL A 39 14.89 5.68 3.09
C VAL A 39 16.02 4.78 2.59
N GLY A 40 15.66 3.67 1.97
CA GLY A 40 16.59 2.76 1.29
C GLY A 40 15.91 2.00 0.18
N ILE A 41 16.70 1.48 -0.78
CA ILE A 41 16.23 0.74 -1.97
C ILE A 41 15.09 -0.25 -1.67
N PRO A 42 15.11 -1.03 -0.56
CA PRO A 42 14.03 -1.98 -0.28
C PRO A 42 12.66 -1.36 0.01
N VAL A 43 12.60 -0.10 0.47
CA VAL A 43 11.37 0.54 0.98
C VAL A 43 11.02 1.84 0.26
N THR A 44 11.87 2.33 -0.63
CA THR A 44 11.65 3.58 -1.38
C THR A 44 10.30 3.59 -2.11
N GLU A 45 9.91 2.49 -2.76
CA GLU A 45 8.64 2.43 -3.51
C GLU A 45 7.42 2.59 -2.60
N ILE A 46 7.46 2.05 -1.38
CA ILE A 46 6.38 2.19 -0.39
C ILE A 46 6.31 3.63 0.11
N ALA A 47 7.47 4.23 0.41
CA ALA A 47 7.54 5.62 0.86
C ALA A 47 6.95 6.57 -0.19
N ILE A 48 7.32 6.38 -1.46
CA ILE A 48 6.78 7.17 -2.58
C ILE A 48 5.26 6.98 -2.68
N ALA A 49 4.76 5.75 -2.72
CA ALA A 49 3.32 5.47 -2.84
C ALA A 49 2.51 6.04 -1.66
N ALA A 50 3.05 5.99 -0.45
CA ALA A 50 2.42 6.57 0.73
C ALA A 50 2.38 8.10 0.67
N GLN A 51 3.46 8.73 0.22
CA GLN A 51 3.52 10.18 0.02
C GLN A 51 2.51 10.65 -1.04
N GLU A 52 2.33 9.90 -2.14
CA GLU A 52 1.30 10.17 -3.16
C GLU A 52 -0.13 10.17 -2.58
N LEU A 53 -0.40 9.34 -1.56
CA LEU A 53 -1.68 9.31 -0.84
C LEU A 53 -1.78 10.33 0.30
N GLY A 54 -0.80 11.24 0.40
CA GLY A 54 -0.76 12.32 1.37
C GLY A 54 -0.28 11.90 2.76
N ILE A 55 0.36 10.74 2.90
CA ILE A 55 1.00 10.32 4.15
C ILE A 55 2.35 11.03 4.24
N ARG A 56 2.58 11.77 5.33
CA ARG A 56 3.83 12.52 5.53
C ARG A 56 4.94 11.58 5.96
N TYR A 57 5.92 11.38 5.10
CA TYR A 57 7.13 10.64 5.43
C TYR A 57 8.17 11.53 6.11
N ILE A 58 8.69 11.09 7.24
CA ILE A 58 9.73 11.75 8.04
C ILE A 58 10.98 10.86 8.01
N GLY A 59 12.00 11.31 7.28
CA GLY A 59 13.26 10.61 7.15
C GLY A 59 14.15 10.74 8.38
N MET A 60 14.70 9.62 8.83
CA MET A 60 15.61 9.52 9.97
C MET A 60 17.02 9.09 9.53
N ARG A 61 18.01 9.31 10.39
CA ARG A 61 19.41 8.88 10.16
C ARG A 61 19.70 7.46 10.65
N ASN A 62 18.86 6.95 11.54
CA ASN A 62 18.89 5.59 12.06
C ASN A 62 17.44 5.18 12.35
N GLU A 63 17.20 3.87 12.43
CA GLU A 63 15.86 3.29 12.61
C GLU A 63 15.38 3.28 14.06
N GLN A 64 16.25 3.58 15.05
CA GLN A 64 15.91 3.58 16.48
C GLN A 64 15.47 4.96 17.02
N ALA A 65 15.52 5.99 16.17
CA ALA A 65 15.30 7.38 16.55
C ALA A 65 13.85 7.69 16.98
#